data_AF-A0A3D2EJG9-F1
#
_entry.id   AF-A0A3D2EJG9-F1
#
_cell.length_a   1.000
_cell.length_b   1.000
_cell.length_c   1.000
_cell.angle_alpha   90.00
_cell.angle_beta   90.00
_cell.angle_gamma   90.00
#
_symmetry.space_group_name_H-M   'P 1'
#
loop_
_entity.id
_entity.type
_entity.pdbx_description
1 polymer ?
#
loop_
_entity_poly.entity_id
_entity_poly.type
_entity_poly.pdbx_seq_one_letter_code
_entity_poly.pdbx_strand_id
1 'polypeptide(L)'
;MSSRVLDFEKYTAKARQAVAEGQVLLLNQNHVLPLPKGSHVAVFGRMQLHYYKSGTGSGGMVNVNKVTGILEALEESEDVQVYESLVDVYREWEKDHPFDEGVGWGNEPWSQEEMELNEALVEEAAEKNEYAIVILARTAGEDKDNKMLEGAYCLTSIEEDMLQKVRKSFAKMIVLLNTGNIMDMSFMDQYRPDAVMYVWQGGMIGGLGTVDVLTGKVCPSGRLSDTIAAQMSDYPADPYFGGLEQNLYVEDIYVGYRYFESAAKSKVLYPFGFGLSYTTFSMEADGFSYAENQVSFVMKVTNTGSVAGKEVVQVYAKAPLGKLGKPARV
;
A
#
# COMPACT_ATOMS: atom_id res chain seq x y z
N MET A 1 -36.69 0.69 25.43
CA MET A 1 -35.43 0.95 24.70
C MET A 1 -35.08 -0.31 23.94
N SER A 2 -34.82 -0.26 22.63
CA SER A 2 -34.33 -1.42 21.90
C SER A 2 -32.90 -1.72 22.35
N SER A 3 -32.63 -2.89 22.90
CA SER A 3 -31.26 -3.31 23.25
C SER A 3 -30.42 -3.42 21.98
N ARG A 4 -29.26 -2.76 21.96
CA ARG A 4 -28.24 -2.95 20.91
C ARG A 4 -27.21 -3.95 21.44
N VAL A 5 -26.88 -4.96 20.64
CA VAL A 5 -25.86 -5.96 20.94
C VAL A 5 -24.69 -5.77 19.98
N LEU A 6 -23.47 -5.66 20.51
CA LEU A 6 -22.25 -5.67 19.71
C LEU A 6 -21.85 -7.12 19.44
N ASP A 7 -21.83 -7.49 18.17
CA ASP A 7 -21.35 -8.78 17.69
C ASP A 7 -19.90 -8.60 17.20
N PHE A 8 -18.95 -9.12 17.99
CA PHE A 8 -17.52 -8.98 17.71
C PHE A 8 -17.08 -9.76 16.48
N GLU A 9 -17.75 -10.87 16.13
CA GLU A 9 -17.44 -11.61 14.90
C GLU A 9 -17.81 -10.77 13.69
N LYS A 10 -18.99 -10.14 13.70
CA LYS A 10 -19.39 -9.20 12.64
C LYS A 10 -18.48 -7.98 12.58
N TYR A 11 -18.04 -7.45 13.72
CA TYR A 11 -17.11 -6.33 13.77
C TYR A 11 -15.78 -6.69 13.08
N THR A 12 -15.18 -7.81 13.48
CA THR A 12 -13.90 -8.28 12.93
C THR A 12 -14.01 -8.64 11.46
N ALA A 13 -15.09 -9.31 11.04
CA ALA A 13 -15.34 -9.60 9.63
C ALA A 13 -15.48 -8.32 8.79
N LYS A 14 -16.13 -7.28 9.35
CA LYS A 14 -16.29 -6.00 8.66
C LYS A 14 -14.98 -5.23 8.56
N ALA A 15 -14.15 -5.27 9.60
CA ALA A 15 -12.80 -4.71 9.55
C ALA A 15 -11.92 -5.44 8.51
N ARG A 16 -11.97 -6.78 8.45
CA ARG A 16 -11.21 -7.59 7.49
C ARG A 16 -11.62 -7.27 6.05
N GLN A 17 -12.93 -7.12 5.83
CA GLN A 17 -13.47 -6.66 4.57
C GLN A 17 -12.94 -5.25 4.20
N ALA A 18 -12.92 -4.31 5.14
CA ALA A 18 -12.40 -2.97 4.88
C ALA A 18 -10.91 -2.98 4.52
N VAL A 19 -10.10 -3.82 5.18
CA VAL A 19 -8.69 -4.01 4.82
C VAL A 19 -8.54 -4.56 3.40
N ALA A 20 -9.29 -5.61 3.04
CA ALA A 20 -9.22 -6.20 1.70
C ALA A 20 -9.67 -5.23 0.59
N GLU A 21 -10.69 -4.41 0.85
CA GLU A 21 -11.22 -3.44 -0.13
C GLU A 21 -10.38 -2.15 -0.22
N GLY A 22 -9.57 -1.85 0.79
CA GLY A 22 -8.69 -0.67 0.84
C GLY A 22 -7.30 -0.87 0.22
N GLN A 23 -6.89 -2.12 -0.01
CA GLN A 23 -5.61 -2.45 -0.63
C GLN A 23 -5.55 -2.00 -2.09
N VAL A 24 -4.43 -1.38 -2.47
CA VAL A 24 -4.24 -0.84 -3.83
C VAL A 24 -3.13 -1.61 -4.54
N LEU A 25 -3.53 -2.48 -5.46
CA LEU A 25 -2.60 -3.20 -6.34
C LEU A 25 -2.11 -2.24 -7.43
N LEU A 26 -0.81 -1.97 -7.49
CA LEU A 26 -0.20 -1.04 -8.45
C LEU A 26 0.37 -1.75 -9.67
N LEU A 27 0.91 -2.95 -9.47
CA LEU A 27 1.55 -3.75 -10.49
C LEU A 27 1.20 -5.22 -10.29
N ASN A 28 0.95 -5.94 -11.38
CA ASN A 28 0.79 -7.40 -11.40
C ASN A 28 1.16 -7.97 -12.78
N GLN A 29 2.45 -8.14 -13.00
CA GLN A 29 3.02 -8.70 -14.23
C GLN A 29 2.79 -10.20 -14.29
N ASN A 30 2.51 -10.70 -15.49
CA ASN A 30 2.32 -12.14 -15.77
C ASN A 30 1.31 -12.84 -14.85
N HIS A 31 0.38 -12.10 -14.25
CA HIS A 31 -0.57 -12.61 -13.27
C HIS A 31 0.10 -13.36 -12.11
N VAL A 32 1.23 -12.82 -11.59
CA VAL A 32 1.93 -13.40 -10.43
C VAL A 32 1.05 -13.47 -9.19
N LEU A 33 0.12 -12.51 -9.04
CA LEU A 33 -0.97 -12.55 -8.08
C LEU A 33 -2.32 -12.80 -8.79
N PRO A 34 -3.27 -13.51 -8.15
CA PRO A 34 -3.17 -14.09 -6.80
C PRO A 34 -2.23 -15.30 -6.72
N LEU A 35 -1.73 -15.58 -5.53
CA LEU A 35 -0.95 -16.77 -5.21
C LEU A 35 -1.80 -18.04 -5.45
N PRO A 36 -1.30 -19.00 -6.25
CA PRO A 36 -1.98 -20.28 -6.43
C PRO A 36 -2.04 -21.08 -5.12
N LYS A 37 -3.11 -21.86 -4.93
CA LYS A 37 -3.22 -22.77 -3.79
C LYS A 37 -2.04 -23.75 -3.75
N GLY A 38 -1.41 -23.87 -2.60
CA GLY A 38 -0.20 -24.66 -2.36
C GLY A 38 1.10 -23.96 -2.74
N SER A 39 1.08 -22.64 -3.03
CA SER A 39 2.30 -21.89 -3.33
C SER A 39 3.26 -21.89 -2.14
N HIS A 40 4.54 -22.08 -2.41
CA HIS A 40 5.62 -21.95 -1.43
C HIS A 40 6.21 -20.54 -1.50
N VAL A 41 6.22 -19.83 -0.37
CA VAL A 41 6.62 -18.42 -0.28
C VAL A 41 7.77 -18.23 0.70
N ALA A 42 8.77 -17.46 0.29
CA ALA A 42 9.80 -16.92 1.18
C ALA A 42 9.43 -15.47 1.52
N VAL A 43 9.27 -15.16 2.82
CA VAL A 43 8.91 -13.82 3.28
C VAL A 43 10.16 -13.09 3.77
N PHE A 44 10.45 -11.95 3.16
CA PHE A 44 11.58 -11.09 3.44
C PHE A 44 11.13 -9.76 4.04
N GLY A 45 12.05 -9.12 4.75
CA GLY A 45 11.86 -7.89 5.50
C GLY A 45 11.53 -8.18 6.96
N ARG A 46 12.29 -7.62 7.90
CA ARG A 46 12.15 -7.91 9.34
C ARG A 46 10.79 -7.52 9.91
N MET A 47 10.12 -6.58 9.24
CA MET A 47 8.82 -6.05 9.64
C MET A 47 7.68 -7.06 9.39
N GLN A 48 7.98 -8.22 8.83
CA GLN A 48 7.10 -9.39 8.86
C GLN A 48 6.75 -9.83 10.31
N LEU A 49 7.65 -9.61 11.27
CA LEU A 49 7.47 -9.97 12.68
C LEU A 49 6.74 -8.89 13.50
N HIS A 50 6.76 -7.63 13.05
CA HIS A 50 6.19 -6.47 13.76
C HIS A 50 5.29 -5.63 12.85
N TYR A 51 4.18 -6.20 12.40
CA TYR A 51 3.24 -5.51 11.50
C TYR A 51 2.81 -4.12 12.03
N TYR A 52 3.03 -3.08 11.21
CA TYR A 52 2.48 -1.76 11.53
C TYR A 52 0.97 -1.76 11.34
N LYS A 53 0.26 -1.86 12.45
CA LYS A 53 -1.22 -1.81 12.49
C LYS A 53 -1.78 -0.39 12.36
N SER A 54 -0.97 0.62 12.64
CA SER A 54 -1.36 2.04 12.69
C SER A 54 -0.14 2.95 12.59
N GLY A 55 -0.39 4.26 12.48
CA GLY A 55 0.60 5.29 12.79
C GLY A 55 0.94 5.33 14.28
N THR A 56 1.83 6.25 14.66
CA THR A 56 2.19 6.55 16.06
C THR A 56 1.36 7.72 16.58
N GLY A 57 1.47 8.02 17.88
CA GLY A 57 0.73 9.11 18.52
C GLY A 57 -0.72 8.74 18.86
N SER A 58 -1.57 9.75 19.04
CA SER A 58 -2.90 9.63 19.63
C SER A 58 -3.80 8.63 18.88
N GLY A 59 -3.69 8.57 17.56
CA GLY A 59 -4.43 7.64 16.70
C GLY A 59 -3.87 6.21 16.67
N GLY A 60 -2.68 5.96 17.21
CA GLY A 60 -1.99 4.65 17.21
C GLY A 60 -2.04 3.88 18.53
N MET A 61 -2.45 4.54 19.61
CA MET A 61 -2.39 4.01 20.99
C MET A 61 -3.61 3.15 21.38
N VAL A 62 -4.27 2.53 20.40
CA VAL A 62 -5.36 1.59 20.68
C VAL A 62 -4.77 0.27 21.19
N ASN A 63 -5.02 -0.01 22.47
CA ASN A 63 -4.64 -1.28 23.09
C ASN A 63 -5.48 -2.42 22.52
N VAL A 64 -4.81 -3.49 22.10
CA VAL A 64 -5.44 -4.69 21.54
C VAL A 64 -4.85 -5.93 22.19
N ASN A 65 -5.61 -7.01 22.21
CA ASN A 65 -5.15 -8.28 22.79
C ASN A 65 -4.14 -9.02 21.90
N LYS A 66 -4.27 -8.87 20.58
CA LYS A 66 -3.42 -9.50 19.57
C LYS A 66 -3.45 -8.66 18.29
N VAL A 67 -2.31 -8.61 17.60
CA VAL A 67 -2.22 -8.10 16.23
C VAL A 67 -1.88 -9.29 15.34
N THR A 68 -2.74 -9.59 14.37
CA THR A 68 -2.45 -10.57 13.33
C THR A 68 -1.85 -9.88 12.12
N GLY A 69 -0.52 -9.99 12.02
CA GLY A 69 0.29 -9.47 10.93
C GLY A 69 0.25 -10.35 9.68
N ILE A 70 0.94 -9.91 8.63
CA ILE A 70 0.92 -10.58 7.32
C ILE A 70 1.53 -11.98 7.41
N LEU A 71 2.69 -12.13 8.07
CA LEU A 71 3.36 -13.42 8.24
C LEU A 71 2.46 -14.42 8.97
N GLU A 72 1.92 -14.03 10.13
CA GLU A 72 1.03 -14.91 10.90
C GLU A 72 -0.21 -15.31 10.09
N ALA A 73 -0.81 -14.38 9.36
CA ALA A 73 -1.94 -14.69 8.48
C ALA A 73 -1.57 -15.62 7.31
N LEU A 74 -0.33 -15.59 6.82
CA LEU A 74 0.17 -16.52 5.82
C LEU A 74 0.42 -17.91 6.43
N GLU A 75 1.00 -17.99 7.63
CA GLU A 75 1.21 -19.24 8.38
C GLU A 75 -0.13 -19.92 8.74
N GLU A 76 -1.17 -19.12 9.05
CA GLU A 76 -2.54 -19.61 9.31
C GLU A 76 -3.30 -19.99 8.02
N SER A 77 -2.78 -19.67 6.83
CA SER A 77 -3.45 -19.94 5.55
C SER A 77 -3.28 -21.38 5.11
N GLU A 78 -4.37 -22.04 4.70
CA GLU A 78 -4.31 -23.37 4.07
C GLU A 78 -3.89 -23.33 2.59
N ASP A 79 -3.85 -22.13 1.99
CA ASP A 79 -3.59 -21.96 0.57
C ASP A 79 -2.12 -21.65 0.26
N VAL A 80 -1.29 -21.36 1.27
CA VAL A 80 0.10 -20.94 1.11
C VAL A 80 0.97 -21.66 2.13
N GLN A 81 2.21 -22.01 1.74
CA GLN A 81 3.21 -22.56 2.64
C GLN A 81 4.36 -21.59 2.80
N VAL A 82 4.55 -21.09 4.01
CA VAL A 82 5.67 -20.20 4.35
C VAL A 82 6.94 -21.02 4.56
N TYR A 83 8.07 -20.51 4.06
CA TYR A 83 9.37 -21.09 4.32
C TYR A 83 9.87 -20.76 5.73
N GLU A 84 9.48 -21.61 6.68
CA GLU A 84 9.78 -21.45 8.12
C GLU A 84 11.28 -21.21 8.38
N SER A 85 12.19 -21.88 7.65
CA SER A 85 13.63 -21.74 7.90
C SER A 85 14.16 -20.32 7.69
N LEU A 86 13.59 -19.54 6.75
CA LEU A 86 13.95 -18.13 6.61
C LEU A 86 13.34 -17.29 7.74
N VAL A 87 12.11 -17.61 8.15
CA VAL A 87 11.45 -16.93 9.28
C VAL A 87 12.25 -17.12 10.57
N ASP A 88 12.75 -18.33 10.82
CA ASP A 88 13.58 -18.64 11.97
C ASP A 88 14.90 -17.85 11.99
N VAL A 89 15.49 -17.58 10.82
CA VAL A 89 16.66 -16.70 10.71
C VAL A 89 16.32 -15.27 11.14
N TYR A 90 15.19 -14.72 10.68
CA TYR A 90 14.73 -13.40 11.13
C TYR A 90 14.42 -13.36 12.64
N ARG A 91 13.75 -14.40 13.16
CA ARG A 91 13.44 -14.54 14.59
C ARG A 91 14.70 -14.65 15.45
N GLU A 92 15.75 -15.32 14.96
CA GLU A 92 17.04 -15.39 15.66
C GLU A 92 17.76 -14.05 15.65
N TRP A 93 17.82 -13.38 14.49
CA TRP A 93 18.47 -12.08 14.35
C TRP A 93 17.82 -11.00 15.22
N GLU A 94 16.48 -10.98 15.30
CA GLU A 94 15.70 -10.04 16.11
C GLU A 94 16.01 -10.10 17.61
N LYS A 95 16.54 -11.23 18.12
CA LYS A 95 16.95 -11.34 19.53
C LYS A 95 18.07 -10.36 19.87
N ASP A 96 18.98 -10.13 18.93
CA ASP A 96 20.08 -9.19 19.07
C ASP A 96 19.71 -7.78 18.52
N HIS A 97 18.65 -7.70 17.71
CA HIS A 97 18.18 -6.49 17.01
C HIS A 97 16.69 -6.26 17.30
N PRO A 98 16.32 -6.01 18.57
CA PRO A 98 14.92 -5.92 18.96
C PRO A 98 14.23 -4.74 18.25
N PHE A 99 12.91 -4.82 18.14
CA PHE A 99 12.12 -3.68 17.68
C PHE A 99 12.37 -2.45 18.57
N ASP A 100 12.73 -1.32 17.95
CA ASP A 100 12.90 -0.04 18.64
C ASP A 100 11.56 0.66 18.76
N GLU A 101 10.98 0.63 19.97
CA GLU A 101 9.76 1.36 20.33
C GLU A 101 10.00 2.87 20.51
N GLY A 102 11.26 3.32 20.53
CA GLY A 102 11.65 4.66 20.93
C GLY A 102 11.39 4.93 22.42
N VAL A 103 11.74 6.14 22.85
CA VAL A 103 11.52 6.58 24.25
C VAL A 103 10.65 7.83 24.29
N GLY A 104 9.40 7.66 24.73
CA GLY A 104 8.46 8.76 24.91
C GLY A 104 7.73 9.17 23.63
N TRP A 105 7.06 10.33 23.69
CA TRP A 105 6.18 10.80 22.62
C TRP A 105 6.94 11.19 21.35
N GLY A 106 6.47 10.72 20.19
CA GLY A 106 7.02 11.08 18.88
C GLY A 106 8.41 10.49 18.55
N ASN A 107 8.95 9.65 19.43
CA ASN A 107 10.33 9.15 19.34
C ASN A 107 10.47 7.71 18.81
N GLU A 108 9.35 6.99 18.59
CA GLU A 108 9.40 5.75 17.82
C GLU A 108 9.93 6.05 16.40
N PRO A 109 10.98 5.37 15.91
CA PRO A 109 11.49 5.57 14.57
C PRO A 109 10.45 5.12 13.54
N TRP A 110 10.46 5.79 12.39
CA TRP A 110 9.43 5.59 11.36
C TRP A 110 9.71 4.43 10.40
N SER A 111 10.89 3.84 10.51
CA SER A 111 11.26 2.53 10.01
C SER A 111 12.14 1.85 11.07
N GLN A 112 12.31 0.55 10.95
CA GLN A 112 13.23 -0.23 11.77
C GLN A 112 14.50 -0.55 10.97
N GLU A 113 15.57 -0.90 11.68
CA GLU A 113 16.75 -1.49 11.05
C GLU A 113 16.36 -2.77 10.31
N GLU A 114 16.78 -2.91 9.07
CA GLU A 114 16.56 -4.12 8.27
C GLU A 114 17.74 -5.10 8.45
N MET A 115 17.45 -6.40 8.37
CA MET A 115 18.48 -7.44 8.44
C MET A 115 19.27 -7.49 7.13
N GLU A 116 20.59 -7.32 7.21
CA GLU A 116 21.47 -7.56 6.07
C GLU A 116 21.38 -9.03 5.62
N LEU A 117 21.03 -9.25 4.35
CA LEU A 117 20.87 -10.60 3.81
C LEU A 117 22.19 -11.13 3.25
N ASN A 118 22.56 -12.35 3.64
CA ASN A 118 23.59 -13.10 2.93
C ASN A 118 23.03 -13.61 1.58
N GLU A 119 23.78 -13.47 0.49
CA GLU A 119 23.37 -13.99 -0.84
C GLU A 119 23.04 -15.49 -0.80
N ALA A 120 23.83 -16.29 -0.09
CA ALA A 120 23.61 -17.74 0.01
C ALA A 120 22.27 -18.08 0.70
N LEU A 121 21.86 -17.28 1.68
CA LEU A 121 20.55 -17.46 2.34
C LEU A 121 19.40 -17.18 1.36
N VAL A 122 19.53 -16.14 0.54
CA VAL A 122 18.52 -15.77 -0.45
C VAL A 122 18.45 -16.80 -1.59
N GLU A 123 19.60 -17.31 -2.04
CA GLU A 123 19.69 -18.39 -3.03
C GLU A 123 19.06 -19.68 -2.50
N GLU A 124 19.36 -20.09 -1.27
CA GLU A 124 18.73 -21.26 -0.64
C GLU A 124 17.20 -21.09 -0.56
N ALA A 125 16.72 -19.92 -0.13
CA ALA A 125 15.30 -19.63 -0.09
C ALA A 125 14.66 -19.73 -1.49
N ALA A 126 15.34 -19.28 -2.54
CA ALA A 126 14.86 -19.35 -3.93
C ALA A 126 14.85 -20.79 -4.48
N GLU A 127 15.75 -21.66 -4.05
CA GLU A 127 15.72 -23.08 -4.43
C GLU A 127 14.52 -23.83 -3.84
N LYS A 128 13.99 -23.37 -2.70
CA LYS A 128 12.89 -24.01 -1.98
C LYS A 128 11.53 -23.37 -2.21
N ASN A 129 11.49 -22.14 -2.75
CA ASN A 129 10.28 -21.34 -2.86
C ASN A 129 10.14 -20.71 -4.23
N GLU A 130 8.91 -20.69 -4.72
CA GLU A 130 8.62 -20.12 -6.03
C GLU A 130 8.43 -18.60 -5.99
N TYR A 131 7.94 -18.08 -4.87
CA TYR A 131 7.58 -16.68 -4.69
C TYR A 131 8.39 -16.06 -3.55
N ALA A 132 8.94 -14.87 -3.79
CA ALA A 132 9.41 -14.00 -2.72
C ALA A 132 8.35 -12.94 -2.42
N ILE A 133 8.02 -12.76 -1.14
CA ILE A 133 7.21 -11.65 -0.64
C ILE A 133 8.13 -10.76 0.17
N VAL A 134 8.39 -9.54 -0.29
CA VAL A 134 9.19 -8.54 0.44
C VAL A 134 8.24 -7.55 1.10
N ILE A 135 8.32 -7.39 2.42
CA ILE A 135 7.52 -6.43 3.17
C ILE A 135 8.38 -5.20 3.48
N LEU A 136 8.03 -4.07 2.86
CA LEU A 136 8.60 -2.77 3.20
C LEU A 136 7.60 -2.03 4.08
N ALA A 137 8.07 -1.52 5.21
CA ALA A 137 7.19 -0.99 6.24
C ALA A 137 7.63 0.39 6.72
N ARG A 138 6.66 1.29 6.88
CA ARG A 138 6.85 2.64 7.41
C ARG A 138 5.70 2.99 8.34
N THR A 139 6.01 3.67 9.42
CA THR A 139 5.02 4.37 10.24
C THR A 139 5.22 5.88 10.14
N ALA A 140 4.24 6.63 10.62
CA ALA A 140 4.27 8.08 10.72
C ALA A 140 3.34 8.50 11.86
N GLY A 141 3.45 9.73 12.36
CA GLY A 141 2.63 10.20 13.46
C GLY A 141 2.78 11.67 13.76
N GLU A 142 2.21 12.08 14.88
CA GLU A 142 2.12 13.49 15.30
C GLU A 142 3.50 14.11 15.60
N ASP A 143 3.57 15.44 15.50
CA ASP A 143 4.72 16.31 15.85
C ASP A 143 6.00 16.12 15.03
N LYS A 144 6.00 15.26 14.02
CA LYS A 144 7.08 15.11 13.05
C LYS A 144 6.50 14.96 11.65
N ASP A 145 7.19 15.49 10.65
CA ASP A 145 6.88 15.29 9.24
C ASP A 145 7.82 14.27 8.59
N ASN A 146 7.33 13.61 7.53
CA ASN A 146 8.16 12.73 6.72
C ASN A 146 9.15 13.56 5.90
N LYS A 147 10.27 12.95 5.53
CA LYS A 147 11.37 13.62 4.83
C LYS A 147 11.88 12.74 3.70
N MET A 148 12.43 13.38 2.68
CA MET A 148 13.21 12.72 1.63
C MET A 148 14.56 12.25 2.19
N LEU A 149 14.50 11.22 3.01
CA LEU A 149 15.64 10.57 3.67
C LEU A 149 15.45 9.05 3.59
N GLU A 150 16.57 8.34 3.61
CA GLU A 150 16.59 6.89 3.79
C GLU A 150 15.85 6.48 5.07
N GLY A 151 15.05 5.42 5.02
CA GLY A 151 14.23 4.96 6.15
C GLY A 151 12.98 5.80 6.42
N ALA A 152 12.75 6.84 5.61
CA ALA A 152 11.60 7.72 5.72
C ALA A 152 10.77 7.63 4.43
N TYR A 153 10.80 8.65 3.57
CA TYR A 153 10.19 8.59 2.25
C TYR A 153 10.95 7.65 1.32
N CYS A 154 12.27 7.55 1.45
CA CYS A 154 13.12 6.69 0.62
C CYS A 154 13.39 5.34 1.30
N LEU A 155 13.76 4.35 0.49
CA LEU A 155 14.32 3.10 0.98
C LEU A 155 15.66 3.36 1.70
N THR A 156 16.00 2.50 2.66
CA THR A 156 17.36 2.43 3.19
C THR A 156 18.27 1.69 2.22
N SER A 157 19.57 1.96 2.30
CA SER A 157 20.57 1.16 1.57
C SER A 157 20.48 -0.36 1.83
N ILE A 158 20.06 -0.80 3.02
CA ILE A 158 19.87 -2.22 3.35
C ILE A 158 18.60 -2.78 2.67
N GLU A 159 17.51 -2.01 2.61
CA GLU A 159 16.30 -2.42 1.88
C GLU A 159 16.53 -2.51 0.37
N GLU A 160 17.30 -1.57 -0.18
CA GLU A 160 17.75 -1.58 -1.58
C GLU A 160 18.57 -2.85 -1.89
N ASP A 161 19.55 -3.17 -1.04
CA ASP A 161 20.36 -4.39 -1.15
C ASP A 161 19.52 -5.67 -1.02
N MET A 162 18.55 -5.72 -0.10
CA MET A 162 17.58 -6.81 0.00
C MET A 162 16.79 -6.99 -1.30
N LEU A 163 16.22 -5.91 -1.86
CA LEU A 163 15.49 -5.98 -3.13
C LEU A 163 16.39 -6.47 -4.27
N GLN A 164 17.64 -6.01 -4.32
CA GLN A 164 18.61 -6.44 -5.32
C GLN A 164 18.87 -7.96 -5.23
N LYS A 165 19.17 -8.47 -4.03
CA LYS A 165 19.46 -9.88 -3.80
C LYS A 165 18.25 -10.77 -4.06
N VAL A 166 17.07 -10.37 -3.58
CA VAL A 166 15.82 -11.10 -3.82
C VAL A 166 15.52 -11.15 -5.31
N ARG A 167 15.61 -10.03 -6.05
CA ARG A 167 15.38 -10.01 -7.50
C ARG A 167 16.36 -10.89 -8.27
N LYS A 168 17.63 -10.93 -7.86
CA LYS A 168 18.68 -11.76 -8.47
C LYS A 168 18.34 -13.25 -8.39
N SER A 169 17.78 -13.71 -7.27
CA SER A 169 17.53 -15.14 -7.02
C SER A 169 16.10 -15.58 -7.34
N PHE A 170 15.09 -14.72 -7.16
CA PHE A 170 13.69 -15.06 -7.40
C PHE A 170 13.21 -14.54 -8.74
N ALA A 171 12.52 -15.40 -9.50
CA ALA A 171 11.82 -15.02 -10.73
C ALA A 171 10.49 -14.29 -10.46
N LYS A 172 9.88 -14.51 -9.29
CA LYS A 172 8.60 -13.94 -8.88
C LYS A 172 8.76 -13.18 -7.57
N MET A 173 8.90 -11.86 -7.66
CA MET A 173 9.07 -10.97 -6.51
C MET A 173 7.83 -10.10 -6.32
N ILE A 174 7.17 -10.25 -5.16
CA ILE A 174 6.01 -9.48 -4.74
C ILE A 174 6.48 -8.51 -3.65
N VAL A 175 6.20 -7.22 -3.79
CA VAL A 175 6.52 -6.20 -2.79
C VAL A 175 5.24 -5.68 -2.15
N LEU A 176 5.15 -5.75 -0.83
CA LEU A 176 4.03 -5.25 -0.03
C LEU A 176 4.47 -4.02 0.75
N LEU A 177 3.72 -2.93 0.59
CA LEU A 177 3.99 -1.66 1.26
C LEU A 177 3.07 -1.53 2.48
N ASN A 178 3.56 -1.94 3.65
CA ASN A 178 2.91 -1.77 4.95
C ASN A 178 3.25 -0.36 5.50
N THR A 179 2.71 0.66 4.84
CA THR A 179 3.06 2.05 5.11
C THR A 179 1.82 2.89 5.47
N GLY A 180 2.00 3.91 6.32
CA GLY A 180 0.93 4.87 6.64
C GLY A 180 0.67 5.91 5.54
N ASN A 181 1.65 6.15 4.67
CA ASN A 181 1.61 7.14 3.59
C ASN A 181 2.33 6.60 2.34
N ILE A 182 2.22 7.35 1.23
CA ILE A 182 3.00 7.06 0.02
C ILE A 182 4.51 7.20 0.28
N MET A 183 5.32 6.52 -0.52
CA MET A 183 6.77 6.51 -0.41
C MET A 183 7.39 6.64 -1.80
N ASP A 184 8.70 6.81 -1.87
CA ASP A 184 9.43 6.78 -3.13
C ASP A 184 9.21 5.44 -3.86
N MET A 185 8.96 5.54 -5.17
CA MET A 185 8.67 4.39 -6.03
C MET A 185 9.77 4.18 -7.09
N SER A 186 10.93 4.82 -6.96
CA SER A 186 12.02 4.70 -7.95
C SER A 186 12.57 3.27 -8.08
N PHE A 187 12.43 2.48 -7.02
CA PHE A 187 12.80 1.06 -6.96
C PHE A 187 12.08 0.19 -8.00
N MET A 188 10.93 0.63 -8.52
CA MET A 188 10.12 -0.09 -9.51
C MET A 188 10.91 -0.42 -10.77
N ASP A 189 11.63 0.56 -11.34
CA ASP A 189 12.39 0.37 -12.58
C ASP A 189 13.72 -0.35 -12.34
N GLN A 190 14.30 -0.13 -11.16
CA GLN A 190 15.59 -0.67 -10.76
C GLN A 190 15.52 -2.18 -10.45
N TYR A 191 14.53 -2.60 -9.65
CA TYR A 191 14.40 -3.99 -9.22
C TYR A 191 13.25 -4.74 -9.86
N ARG A 192 12.36 -4.07 -10.60
CA ARG A 192 11.31 -4.71 -11.41
C ARG A 192 10.58 -5.84 -10.67
N PRO A 193 9.91 -5.53 -9.54
CA PRO A 193 9.02 -6.49 -8.90
C PRO A 193 7.94 -6.95 -9.88
N ASP A 194 7.45 -8.17 -9.71
CA ASP A 194 6.37 -8.72 -10.52
C ASP A 194 5.00 -8.27 -10.00
N ALA A 195 4.88 -7.96 -8.71
CA ALA A 195 3.73 -7.26 -8.16
C ALA A 195 4.11 -6.28 -7.06
N VAL A 196 3.36 -5.18 -6.97
CA VAL A 196 3.47 -4.19 -5.90
C VAL A 196 2.09 -3.80 -5.41
N MET A 197 1.90 -3.83 -4.09
CA MET A 197 0.62 -3.53 -3.47
C MET A 197 0.79 -2.68 -2.22
N TYR A 198 0.08 -1.55 -2.15
CA TYR A 198 -0.11 -0.85 -0.89
C TYR A 198 -1.09 -1.64 -0.04
N VAL A 199 -0.56 -2.18 1.08
CA VAL A 199 -1.35 -2.90 2.09
C VAL A 199 -1.70 -2.05 3.30
N TRP A 200 -1.16 -0.83 3.33
CA TRP A 200 -1.41 0.18 4.34
C TRP A 200 -1.19 -0.36 5.75
N GLN A 201 -1.86 0.25 6.73
CA GLN A 201 -1.85 -0.14 8.14
C GLN A 201 -3.29 -0.51 8.55
N GLY A 202 -3.60 -1.80 8.49
CA GLY A 202 -4.95 -2.36 8.51
C GLY A 202 -5.50 -2.70 9.91
N GLY A 203 -4.94 -2.13 10.96
CA GLY A 203 -5.33 -2.43 12.34
C GLY A 203 -4.98 -3.85 12.77
N MET A 204 -5.59 -4.30 13.86
CA MET A 204 -5.19 -5.53 14.58
C MET A 204 -5.42 -6.84 13.81
N ILE A 205 -6.13 -6.79 12.69
CA ILE A 205 -6.42 -7.94 11.82
C ILE A 205 -6.01 -7.65 10.36
N GLY A 206 -5.10 -6.70 10.17
CA GLY A 206 -4.64 -6.27 8.85
C GLY A 206 -4.08 -7.42 8.02
N GLY A 207 -3.28 -8.29 8.62
CA GLY A 207 -2.73 -9.47 7.95
C GLY A 207 -3.78 -10.36 7.31
N LEU A 208 -4.89 -10.61 8.00
CA LEU A 208 -5.97 -11.47 7.50
C LEU A 208 -6.64 -10.91 6.24
N GLY A 209 -6.85 -9.59 6.17
CA GLY A 209 -7.39 -8.93 4.99
C GLY A 209 -6.37 -8.85 3.85
N THR A 210 -5.08 -8.71 4.17
CA THR A 210 -4.00 -8.76 3.17
C THR A 210 -3.90 -10.14 2.53
N VAL A 211 -3.91 -11.21 3.32
CA VAL A 211 -3.82 -12.58 2.81
C VAL A 211 -5.08 -12.99 2.03
N ASP A 212 -6.26 -12.47 2.37
CA ASP A 212 -7.47 -12.65 1.54
C ASP A 212 -7.26 -12.14 0.11
N VAL A 213 -6.55 -11.02 -0.06
CA VAL A 213 -6.23 -10.47 -1.38
C VAL A 213 -5.12 -11.27 -2.04
N LEU A 214 -4.01 -11.55 -1.35
CA LEU A 214 -2.88 -12.30 -1.90
C LEU A 214 -3.28 -13.67 -2.44
N THR A 215 -4.22 -14.36 -1.79
CA THR A 215 -4.73 -15.69 -2.18
C THR A 215 -5.87 -15.64 -3.20
N GLY A 216 -6.34 -14.45 -3.56
CA GLY A 216 -7.45 -14.28 -4.50
C GLY A 216 -8.83 -14.58 -3.94
N LYS A 217 -8.95 -14.86 -2.64
CA LYS A 217 -10.24 -14.99 -1.96
C LYS A 217 -11.04 -13.69 -2.00
N VAL A 218 -10.35 -12.55 -2.01
CA VAL A 218 -10.90 -11.24 -2.36
C VAL A 218 -10.10 -10.66 -3.52
N CYS A 219 -10.79 -10.21 -4.56
CA CYS A 219 -10.16 -9.49 -5.66
C CYS A 219 -9.88 -8.04 -5.24
N PRO A 220 -8.66 -7.49 -5.46
CA PRO A 220 -8.33 -6.13 -5.06
C PRO A 220 -9.21 -5.13 -5.81
N SER A 221 -9.64 -4.11 -5.06
CA SER A 221 -10.55 -3.07 -5.56
C SER A 221 -10.23 -1.67 -5.02
N GLY A 222 -9.19 -1.52 -4.20
CA GLY A 222 -8.78 -0.23 -3.68
C GLY A 222 -8.23 0.66 -4.79
N ARG A 223 -8.36 1.98 -4.60
CA ARG A 223 -7.91 3.02 -5.53
C ARG A 223 -7.09 4.04 -4.74
N LEU A 224 -6.02 4.57 -5.34
CA LEU A 224 -5.20 5.60 -4.72
C LEU A 224 -6.03 6.85 -4.40
N SER A 225 -5.91 7.33 -3.16
CA SER A 225 -6.45 8.63 -2.72
C SER A 225 -5.56 9.81 -3.10
N ASP A 226 -4.33 9.53 -3.53
CA ASP A 226 -3.30 10.52 -3.83
C ASP A 226 -2.65 10.24 -5.18
N THR A 227 -2.09 11.27 -5.81
CA THR A 227 -1.25 11.08 -7.00
C THR A 227 0.15 10.72 -6.54
N ILE A 228 0.74 9.65 -7.08
CA ILE A 228 2.15 9.32 -6.86
C ILE A 228 2.96 9.95 -8.00
N ALA A 229 3.73 10.98 -7.67
CA ALA A 229 4.63 11.65 -8.59
C ALA A 229 5.97 10.89 -8.74
N ALA A 230 6.72 11.21 -9.79
CA ALA A 230 8.04 10.62 -10.06
C ALA A 230 9.08 11.04 -9.02
N GLN A 231 8.99 12.27 -8.51
CA GLN A 231 9.88 12.81 -7.48
C GLN A 231 9.09 13.63 -6.47
N MET A 232 9.61 13.76 -5.24
CA MET A 232 8.99 14.63 -4.23
C MET A 232 8.94 16.11 -4.69
N SER A 233 9.97 16.57 -5.38
CA SER A 233 10.05 17.93 -5.93
C SER A 233 9.05 18.21 -7.07
N ASP A 234 8.33 17.20 -7.55
CA ASP A 234 7.26 17.37 -8.53
C ASP A 234 5.93 17.77 -7.90
N TYR A 235 5.76 17.62 -6.58
CA TYR A 235 4.57 18.11 -5.89
C TYR A 235 4.58 19.64 -5.85
N PRO A 236 3.45 20.31 -6.15
CA PRO A 236 3.42 21.77 -6.27
C PRO A 236 3.63 22.48 -4.93
N ALA A 237 3.38 21.79 -3.81
CA ALA A 237 3.55 22.31 -2.46
C ALA A 237 4.97 22.12 -1.91
N ASP A 238 5.80 21.25 -2.50
CA ASP A 238 7.12 20.87 -1.96
C ASP A 238 8.03 22.07 -1.66
N PRO A 239 8.19 23.07 -2.56
CA PRO A 239 9.04 24.24 -2.27
C PRO A 239 8.52 25.16 -1.16
N TYR A 240 7.27 24.98 -0.72
CA TYR A 240 6.55 25.86 0.19
C TYR A 240 6.05 25.15 1.47
N PHE A 241 6.47 23.90 1.68
CA PHE A 241 6.08 23.07 2.82
C PHE A 241 7.23 22.94 3.84
N GLY A 242 6.89 22.70 5.12
CA GLY A 242 7.87 22.47 6.20
C GLY A 242 8.43 23.73 6.88
N GLY A 243 7.90 24.92 6.59
CA GLY A 243 8.23 26.15 7.29
C GLY A 243 7.73 26.14 8.74
N LEU A 244 8.61 26.50 9.68
CA LEU A 244 8.31 26.48 11.12
C LEU A 244 7.37 27.62 11.58
N GLU A 245 7.38 28.75 10.85
CA GLU A 245 6.56 29.92 11.17
C GLU A 245 5.35 30.03 10.25
N GLN A 246 5.53 29.74 8.95
CA GLN A 246 4.49 29.84 7.93
C GLN A 246 4.82 28.99 6.71
N ASN A 247 3.77 28.56 6.01
CA ASN A 247 3.81 27.99 4.66
C ASN A 247 2.90 28.82 3.76
N LEU A 248 3.38 29.17 2.56
CA LEU A 248 2.59 29.92 1.59
C LEU A 248 1.96 28.95 0.60
N TYR A 249 0.63 28.89 0.56
CA TYR A 249 -0.12 27.93 -0.26
C TYR A 249 -0.22 28.47 -1.70
N VAL A 250 0.93 28.56 -2.38
CA VAL A 250 1.09 29.14 -3.71
C VAL A 250 0.43 28.27 -4.79
N GLU A 251 0.30 26.97 -4.54
CA GLU A 251 -0.41 26.03 -5.38
C GLU A 251 -1.92 26.31 -5.44
N ASP A 252 -2.48 27.03 -4.45
CA ASP A 252 -3.89 27.42 -4.37
C ASP A 252 -4.81 26.21 -4.62
N ILE A 253 -5.77 26.29 -5.56
CA ILE A 253 -6.65 25.16 -5.89
C ILE A 253 -5.95 24.01 -6.63
N TYR A 254 -4.69 24.17 -7.05
CA TYR A 254 -3.93 23.15 -7.79
C TYR A 254 -3.18 22.22 -6.82
N VAL A 255 -3.92 21.55 -5.94
CA VAL A 255 -3.38 20.50 -5.04
C VAL A 255 -3.52 19.12 -5.69
N GLY A 256 -2.47 18.31 -5.60
CA GLY A 256 -2.48 16.91 -6.06
C GLY A 256 -2.88 16.77 -7.53
N TYR A 257 -3.84 15.90 -7.83
CA TYR A 257 -4.27 15.65 -9.22
C TYR A 257 -4.75 16.91 -9.95
N ARG A 258 -5.23 17.94 -9.23
CA ARG A 258 -5.62 19.21 -9.86
C ARG A 258 -4.43 19.89 -10.53
N TYR A 259 -3.24 19.85 -9.92
CA TYR A 259 -2.01 20.33 -10.54
C TYR A 259 -1.52 19.40 -11.65
N PHE A 260 -1.35 18.12 -11.33
CA PHE A 260 -0.75 17.16 -12.27
C PHE A 260 -1.57 17.05 -13.56
N GLU A 261 -2.89 16.91 -13.46
CA GLU A 261 -3.78 16.82 -14.63
C GLU A 261 -3.89 18.12 -15.43
N SER A 262 -3.53 19.26 -14.84
CA SER A 262 -3.62 20.58 -15.49
C SER A 262 -2.31 21.00 -16.14
N ALA A 263 -1.16 20.72 -15.52
CA ALA A 263 0.11 21.33 -15.89
C ALA A 263 1.32 20.36 -15.94
N ALA A 264 1.22 19.16 -15.35
CA ALA A 264 2.38 18.33 -15.02
C ALA A 264 2.17 16.82 -15.25
N LYS A 265 1.31 16.43 -16.19
CA LYS A 265 0.93 15.02 -16.41
C LYS A 265 2.11 14.06 -16.59
N SER A 266 3.20 14.51 -17.23
CA SER A 266 4.38 13.67 -17.48
C SER A 266 5.19 13.35 -16.22
N LYS A 267 4.87 13.97 -15.08
CA LYS A 267 5.51 13.76 -13.78
C LYS A 267 4.77 12.75 -12.90
N VAL A 268 3.67 12.17 -13.39
CA VAL A 268 2.84 11.21 -12.66
C VAL A 268 3.33 9.79 -12.93
N LEU A 269 3.63 9.04 -11.87
CA LEU A 269 3.82 7.58 -11.96
C LEU A 269 2.48 6.85 -11.87
N TYR A 270 1.69 7.17 -10.86
CA TYR A 270 0.34 6.63 -10.68
C TYR A 270 -0.65 7.76 -10.41
N PRO A 271 -1.69 7.91 -11.26
CA PRO A 271 -2.65 8.98 -11.09
C PRO A 271 -3.57 8.73 -9.88
N PHE A 272 -4.15 9.81 -9.37
CA PHE A 272 -5.26 9.72 -8.41
C PHE A 272 -6.35 8.77 -8.94
N GLY A 273 -6.87 7.92 -8.06
CA GLY A 273 -7.89 6.93 -8.42
C GLY A 273 -7.36 5.69 -9.15
N PHE A 274 -6.05 5.54 -9.33
CA PHE A 274 -5.46 4.34 -9.93
C PHE A 274 -5.53 3.12 -8.99
N GLY A 275 -5.64 1.92 -9.58
CA GLY A 275 -5.59 0.64 -8.90
C GLY A 275 -5.86 -0.49 -9.88
N LEU A 276 -5.27 -1.66 -9.67
CA LEU A 276 -5.50 -2.84 -10.50
C LEU A 276 -6.45 -3.81 -9.82
N SER A 277 -6.97 -4.74 -10.61
CA SER A 277 -7.83 -5.84 -10.18
C SER A 277 -7.33 -7.15 -10.80
N TYR A 278 -7.71 -8.30 -10.26
CA TYR A 278 -7.42 -9.60 -10.88
C TYR A 278 -8.37 -9.90 -12.06
N THR A 279 -9.43 -9.11 -12.22
CA THR A 279 -10.34 -9.18 -13.36
C THR A 279 -10.31 -7.88 -14.17
N THR A 280 -11.04 -7.87 -15.29
CA THR A 280 -11.19 -6.69 -16.15
C THR A 280 -12.64 -6.23 -16.17
N PHE A 281 -12.87 -4.94 -16.43
CA PHE A 281 -14.20 -4.36 -16.51
C PHE A 281 -14.34 -3.52 -17.77
N SER A 282 -15.52 -3.60 -18.39
CA SER A 282 -15.96 -2.63 -19.40
C SER A 282 -16.98 -1.68 -18.77
N MET A 283 -16.89 -0.40 -19.10
CA MET A 283 -17.83 0.63 -18.68
C MET A 283 -18.51 1.25 -19.89
N GLU A 284 -19.84 1.36 -19.84
CA GLU A 284 -20.65 1.97 -20.88
C GLU A 284 -21.60 3.00 -20.25
N ALA A 285 -21.66 4.20 -20.83
CA ALA A 285 -22.60 5.23 -20.42
C ALA A 285 -23.97 4.92 -21.02
N ASP A 286 -24.96 4.71 -20.16
CA ASP A 286 -26.32 4.31 -20.53
C ASP A 286 -27.31 5.49 -20.47
N GLY A 287 -26.91 6.60 -19.83
CA GLY A 287 -27.73 7.80 -19.78
C GLY A 287 -26.99 8.99 -19.19
N PHE A 288 -27.32 10.17 -19.67
CA PHE A 288 -26.85 11.45 -19.13
C PHE A 288 -27.98 12.48 -19.22
N SER A 289 -28.22 13.18 -18.12
CA SER A 289 -29.18 14.28 -18.07
C SER A 289 -28.66 15.37 -17.14
N TYR A 290 -28.95 16.62 -17.48
CA TYR A 290 -28.69 17.75 -16.61
C TYR A 290 -29.94 18.62 -16.49
N ALA A 291 -30.16 19.14 -15.29
CA ALA A 291 -31.09 20.22 -14.96
C ALA A 291 -30.30 21.32 -14.24
N GLU A 292 -30.91 22.47 -13.96
CA GLU A 292 -30.19 23.67 -13.47
C GLU A 292 -29.19 23.39 -12.33
N ASN A 293 -29.54 22.51 -11.38
CA ASN A 293 -28.69 22.19 -10.22
C ASN A 293 -28.41 20.70 -10.04
N GLN A 294 -28.64 19.86 -11.06
CA GLN A 294 -28.43 18.42 -10.94
C GLN A 294 -27.90 17.82 -12.24
N VAL A 295 -26.83 17.03 -12.13
CA VAL A 295 -26.35 16.16 -13.20
C VAL A 295 -26.60 14.72 -12.77
N SER A 296 -27.23 13.94 -13.64
CA SER A 296 -27.43 12.51 -13.45
C SER A 296 -26.78 11.75 -14.61
N PHE A 297 -26.11 10.66 -14.28
CA PHE A 297 -25.52 9.74 -15.25
C PHE A 297 -25.80 8.31 -14.82
N VAL A 298 -25.97 7.42 -15.79
CA VAL A 298 -26.10 5.98 -15.57
C VAL A 298 -24.91 5.31 -16.24
N MET A 299 -24.14 4.56 -15.47
CA MET A 299 -23.01 3.79 -15.96
C MET A 299 -23.28 2.31 -15.75
N LYS A 300 -23.25 1.55 -16.84
CA LYS A 300 -23.24 0.10 -16.80
C LYS A 300 -21.81 -0.39 -16.68
N VAL A 301 -21.52 -1.12 -15.62
CA VAL A 301 -20.22 -1.76 -15.38
C VAL A 301 -20.39 -3.25 -15.52
N THR A 302 -19.62 -3.86 -16.43
CA THR A 302 -19.66 -5.32 -16.66
C THR A 302 -18.28 -5.90 -16.35
N ASN A 303 -18.25 -6.91 -15.48
CA ASN A 303 -17.05 -7.72 -15.29
C ASN A 303 -16.84 -8.61 -16.52
N THR A 304 -15.71 -8.43 -17.20
CA THR A 304 -15.37 -9.12 -18.45
C THR A 304 -14.27 -10.17 -18.28
N GLY A 305 -13.70 -10.31 -17.09
CA GLY A 305 -12.70 -11.34 -16.80
C GLY A 305 -13.29 -12.61 -16.18
N SER A 306 -12.39 -13.46 -15.67
CA SER A 306 -12.72 -14.81 -15.22
C SER A 306 -12.96 -14.94 -13.71
N VAL A 307 -12.77 -13.88 -12.93
CA VAL A 307 -12.95 -13.89 -11.46
C VAL A 307 -13.89 -12.78 -11.03
N ALA A 308 -14.61 -12.99 -9.92
CA ALA A 308 -15.45 -11.97 -9.33
C ALA A 308 -14.60 -10.79 -8.83
N GLY A 309 -15.09 -9.56 -8.98
CA GLY A 309 -14.39 -8.37 -8.52
C GLY A 309 -15.31 -7.17 -8.44
N LYS A 310 -14.79 -6.09 -7.85
CA LYS A 310 -15.47 -4.79 -7.74
C LYS A 310 -14.72 -3.75 -8.56
N GLU A 311 -15.48 -2.76 -9.02
CA GLU A 311 -14.95 -1.64 -9.81
C GLU A 311 -15.51 -0.32 -9.29
N VAL A 312 -14.69 0.73 -9.34
CA VAL A 312 -15.01 2.08 -8.88
C VAL A 312 -15.23 2.98 -10.09
N VAL A 313 -16.46 3.46 -10.27
CA VAL A 313 -16.78 4.49 -11.26
C VAL A 313 -16.41 5.85 -10.68
N GLN A 314 -15.41 6.51 -11.28
CA GLN A 314 -14.98 7.85 -10.91
C GLN A 314 -15.51 8.86 -11.92
N VAL A 315 -16.15 9.94 -11.45
CA VAL A 315 -16.72 10.98 -12.31
C VAL A 315 -16.06 12.31 -12.00
N TYR A 316 -15.53 12.93 -13.06
CA TYR A 316 -14.81 14.19 -12.99
C TYR A 316 -15.48 15.23 -13.88
N ALA A 317 -15.58 16.46 -13.40
CA ALA A 317 -16.04 17.59 -14.19
C ALA A 317 -14.85 18.36 -14.80
N LYS A 318 -15.02 18.85 -16.03
CA LYS A 318 -14.12 19.82 -16.65
C LYS A 318 -14.85 21.14 -16.80
N ALA A 319 -14.66 22.03 -15.84
CA ALA A 319 -15.24 23.37 -15.89
C ALA A 319 -14.60 24.20 -17.01
N PRO A 320 -15.34 25.13 -17.65
CA PRO A 320 -14.74 26.11 -18.53
C PRO A 320 -13.78 27.01 -17.75
N LEU A 321 -12.63 27.33 -18.35
CA LEU A 321 -11.57 28.12 -17.71
C LEU A 321 -12.09 29.45 -17.15
N GLY A 322 -12.89 30.17 -17.96
CA GLY A 322 -13.39 31.50 -17.60
C GLY A 322 -12.25 32.47 -17.28
N LYS A 323 -12.52 33.46 -16.42
CA LYS A 323 -11.51 34.44 -15.98
C LYS A 323 -10.67 33.98 -14.79
N LEU A 324 -11.16 33.01 -14.03
CA LEU A 324 -10.55 32.57 -12.77
C LEU A 324 -9.51 31.45 -12.95
N GLY A 325 -9.51 30.76 -14.10
CA GLY A 325 -8.79 29.51 -14.24
C GLY A 325 -9.48 28.37 -13.48
N LYS A 326 -9.29 27.13 -13.95
CA LYS A 326 -9.86 25.93 -13.34
C LYS A 326 -8.91 24.75 -13.53
N PRO A 327 -8.86 23.81 -12.58
CA PRO A 327 -8.24 22.52 -12.80
C PRO A 327 -8.87 21.81 -14.00
N ALA A 328 -8.07 21.04 -14.73
CA ALA A 328 -8.52 20.28 -15.89
C ALA A 328 -9.58 19.22 -15.54
N ARG A 329 -9.56 18.71 -14.31
CA ARG A 329 -10.53 17.78 -13.73
C ARG A 329 -10.77 18.15 -12.27
N VAL A 330 -12.03 18.14 -11.84
CA VAL A 330 -12.45 18.23 -10.43
C VAL A 330 -13.40 17.11 -10.09
#